data_AF-A0A1T4NVN4-F1
#
_entry.id   AF-A0A1T4NVN4-F1
#
_cell.length_a   1.000
_cell.length_b   1.000
_cell.length_c   1.000
_cell.angle_alpha   90.00
_cell.angle_beta   90.00
_cell.angle_gamma   90.00
#
_symmetry.space_group_name_H-M   'P 1'
#
loop_
_entity.id
_entity.type
_entity.pdbx_description
1 polymer ?
#
loop_
_entity_poly.entity_id
_entity_poly.type
_entity_poly.pdbx_seq_one_letter_code
_entity_poly.pdbx_strand_id
1 'polypeptide(L)'
;MKIITNKFYGLFLILAVALFTGCKPPKEVVIEEQVALQLTVDKRVIRADGLDTLQMSVTNNGISVQEECTFHVVAPETILKDGRFFTSKVGEYELYALYKGKYKSEVIRVEAVALSLILNASSEKIVADGEQEVTLNVSWEGKDITSECALYLLQGEEKTLLDSPRFKTEKAGKYQFQATFRGYTSNIFEVEALPLTLILKGSKNEIKADGIEEVKFNVTTDGKDISSLCQIFLLKGEQETLVENGVFKTNQHGKYKFQAIYKSYRSNVFEVNVTEIIPEKPIELTATTREIPADGKTEAHFSVTQGGEDVTSKCKIYWWGGAVQEPVLLLGTSFKTKRAGEYNFKATMGELVSAEIVVRAIESDLPSEAGVLFVHGVTKDKGWYDVNKKKDGRGPDGLLCWAAACANGLQWWQENYAAAGLSLPNGVPSGVGEKWELKIFEEFMANWTNRGAHPDMGFAWYFSGENRASNCSVCSQPKPNSGAYLKSIYDQLDNTWKDGYTRSVRGYSTWGDNGDKNEDPLKIFSRHIIRALKEGIVVLDINPGFSTAHAITLWGCEYGADGLIRYLYITDSDDLIHTPLVPRRPVLHKFEVAKASNGKRIVGIKGTTYKPFVEIQNYYTLRAFPITK
;
A
#
# COMPACT_ATOMS: atom_id res chain seq x y z
N MET A 1 -4.93 -49.00 67.20
CA MET A 1 -3.48 -48.92 66.90
C MET A 1 -2.93 -47.69 67.61
N LYS A 2 -1.98 -47.92 68.54
CA LYS A 2 -1.03 -46.98 69.20
C LYS A 2 -1.61 -45.77 69.98
N ILE A 3 -1.82 -45.88 71.31
CA ILE A 3 -0.87 -45.72 72.48
C ILE A 3 -0.48 -44.22 72.65
N ILE A 4 -0.67 -43.54 73.81
CA ILE A 4 0.26 -43.34 74.98
C ILE A 4 -0.43 -42.25 75.86
N THR A 5 -0.91 -42.50 77.10
CA THR A 5 -0.27 -42.43 78.46
C THR A 5 0.25 -41.03 78.85
N ASN A 6 0.00 -40.44 80.04
CA ASN A 6 0.46 -40.78 81.41
C ASN A 6 -0.26 -39.85 82.42
N LYS A 7 -0.71 -40.26 83.64
CA LYS A 7 0.06 -40.56 84.89
C LYS A 7 0.91 -39.35 85.35
N PHE A 8 1.01 -38.91 86.62
CA PHE A 8 0.89 -39.55 87.94
C PHE A 8 1.03 -38.49 89.07
N TYR A 9 0.34 -38.71 90.20
CA TYR A 9 0.73 -38.59 91.62
C TYR A 9 1.66 -37.47 92.18
N GLY A 10 1.29 -37.00 93.38
CA GLY A 10 2.20 -36.34 94.33
C GLY A 10 1.60 -36.23 95.74
N LEU A 11 1.85 -37.24 96.58
CA LEU A 11 1.61 -37.32 98.04
C LEU A 11 2.87 -36.80 98.77
N PHE A 12 2.78 -36.16 99.96
CA PHE A 12 3.72 -36.20 101.12
C PHE A 12 3.26 -35.13 102.15
N LEU A 13 2.77 -35.42 103.37
CA LEU A 13 3.30 -36.04 104.62
C LEU A 13 4.10 -35.06 105.53
N ILE A 14 3.90 -35.23 106.86
CA ILE A 14 4.78 -34.94 108.05
C ILE A 14 4.33 -33.74 108.93
N LEU A 15 3.77 -33.95 110.15
CA LEU A 15 4.40 -34.16 111.50
C LEU A 15 4.90 -32.82 112.12
N ALA A 16 4.86 -32.43 113.41
CA ALA A 16 4.50 -33.03 114.71
C ALA A 16 4.64 -31.94 115.83
N VAL A 17 3.93 -32.08 116.98
CA VAL A 17 4.41 -31.88 118.40
C VAL A 17 4.80 -30.42 118.84
N ALA A 18 4.55 -29.84 120.02
CA ALA A 18 3.97 -30.18 121.34
C ALA A 18 3.63 -28.89 122.16
N LEU A 19 2.67 -29.02 123.08
CA LEU A 19 2.55 -28.50 124.47
C LEU A 19 3.12 -27.11 124.87
N PHE A 20 2.30 -26.23 125.48
CA PHE A 20 2.24 -25.96 126.94
C PHE A 20 1.32 -24.75 127.31
N THR A 21 0.40 -25.00 128.26
CA THR A 21 -0.16 -24.12 129.33
C THR A 21 -0.57 -22.66 129.10
N GLY A 22 -1.82 -22.31 129.47
CA GLY A 22 -2.19 -20.93 129.82
C GLY A 22 -3.71 -20.71 129.99
N CYS A 23 -4.14 -20.29 131.18
CA CYS A 23 -5.52 -20.22 131.69
C CYS A 23 -6.53 -19.26 131.01
N LYS A 24 -7.83 -19.68 131.03
CA LYS A 24 -9.14 -18.94 131.03
C LYS A 24 -9.63 -18.21 129.74
N PRO A 25 -10.97 -18.08 129.51
CA PRO A 25 -12.05 -19.08 129.35
C PRO A 25 -12.79 -18.91 127.98
N PRO A 26 -13.51 -19.90 127.38
CA PRO A 26 -14.30 -19.63 126.18
C PRO A 26 -15.78 -19.33 126.48
N LYS A 27 -16.27 -18.26 125.84
CA LYS A 27 -17.67 -17.90 125.65
C LYS A 27 -18.48 -19.04 125.02
N GLU A 28 -19.75 -19.14 125.40
CA GLU A 28 -20.77 -19.88 124.65
C GLU A 28 -20.76 -19.48 123.17
N VAL A 29 -20.65 -20.47 122.30
CA VAL A 29 -20.75 -20.34 120.85
C VAL A 29 -22.21 -20.55 120.46
N VAL A 30 -22.83 -19.51 119.89
CA VAL A 30 -24.10 -19.62 119.16
C VAL A 30 -23.78 -20.25 117.80
N ILE A 31 -24.41 -21.38 117.47
CA ILE A 31 -24.34 -21.96 116.12
C ILE A 31 -25.34 -21.17 115.26
N GLU A 32 -24.85 -20.31 114.36
CA GLU A 32 -25.70 -19.69 113.33
C GLU A 32 -26.11 -20.77 112.29
N GLU A 33 -27.41 -20.85 111.98
CA GLU A 33 -27.96 -21.71 110.91
C GLU A 33 -27.30 -21.33 109.57
N GLN A 34 -26.48 -22.21 108.98
CA GLN A 34 -25.92 -21.99 107.64
C GLN A 34 -26.99 -22.23 106.58
N VAL A 35 -27.45 -21.13 105.96
CA VAL A 35 -28.44 -21.14 104.88
C VAL A 35 -27.72 -20.91 103.54
N ALA A 36 -27.87 -21.84 102.60
CA ALA A 36 -27.36 -21.72 101.23
C ALA A 36 -28.49 -22.00 100.23
N LEU A 37 -29.17 -20.93 99.82
CA LEU A 37 -30.28 -21.00 98.87
C LEU A 37 -29.77 -21.10 97.43
N GLN A 38 -30.47 -21.88 96.61
CA GLN A 38 -30.30 -21.92 95.17
C GLN A 38 -31.67 -21.86 94.49
N LEU A 39 -31.89 -20.82 93.71
CA LEU A 39 -33.08 -20.58 92.90
C LEU A 39 -32.86 -21.05 91.47
N THR A 40 -33.89 -21.65 90.87
CA THR A 40 -33.90 -22.09 89.47
C THR A 40 -35.24 -21.76 88.81
N VAL A 41 -35.22 -21.63 87.48
CA VAL A 41 -36.41 -21.47 86.63
C VAL A 41 -36.35 -22.47 85.48
N ASP A 42 -37.49 -22.94 85.01
CA ASP A 42 -37.62 -23.86 83.87
C ASP A 42 -37.26 -23.21 82.52
N LYS A 43 -37.52 -21.91 82.39
CA LYS A 43 -37.12 -21.09 81.23
C LYS A 43 -36.83 -19.65 81.64
N ARG A 44 -35.98 -19.00 80.85
CA ARG A 44 -35.55 -17.60 81.06
C ARG A 44 -36.17 -16.60 80.09
N VAL A 45 -36.94 -17.07 79.12
CA VAL A 45 -37.68 -16.23 78.18
C VAL A 45 -39.14 -16.70 78.14
N ILE A 46 -40.08 -15.78 78.28
CA ILE A 46 -41.53 -16.03 78.16
C ILE A 46 -42.17 -15.04 77.19
N ARG A 47 -43.36 -15.35 76.69
CA ARG A 47 -44.15 -14.39 75.91
C ARG A 47 -44.83 -13.39 76.82
N ALA A 48 -44.81 -12.12 76.43
CA ALA A 48 -45.57 -11.07 77.09
C ALA A 48 -47.07 -11.11 76.71
N ASP A 49 -47.69 -12.29 76.69
CA ASP A 49 -49.09 -12.53 76.28
C ASP A 49 -50.04 -12.71 77.47
N GLY A 50 -49.52 -12.68 78.71
CA GLY A 50 -50.28 -12.92 79.93
C GLY A 50 -50.68 -14.39 80.15
N LEU A 51 -50.23 -15.31 79.30
CA LEU A 51 -50.56 -16.74 79.34
C LEU A 51 -49.31 -17.62 79.46
N ASP A 52 -48.20 -17.23 78.84
CA ASP A 52 -46.97 -17.99 78.87
C ASP A 52 -46.27 -17.85 80.22
N THR A 53 -46.22 -18.94 80.98
CA THR A 53 -45.71 -18.96 82.36
C THR A 53 -44.35 -19.61 82.44
N LEU A 54 -43.48 -19.11 83.31
CA LEU A 54 -42.33 -19.86 83.84
C LEU A 54 -42.59 -20.28 85.30
N GLN A 55 -41.90 -21.32 85.75
CA GLN A 55 -42.00 -21.89 87.09
C GLN A 55 -40.67 -21.76 87.84
N MET A 56 -40.72 -21.22 89.06
CA MET A 56 -39.58 -21.09 89.98
C MET A 56 -39.50 -22.29 90.92
N SER A 57 -38.28 -22.72 91.24
CA SER A 57 -37.97 -23.79 92.20
C SER A 57 -36.77 -23.42 93.06
N VAL A 58 -36.84 -23.62 94.38
CA VAL A 58 -35.76 -23.23 95.31
C VAL A 58 -35.34 -24.38 96.23
N THR A 59 -34.04 -24.48 96.50
CA THR A 59 -33.45 -25.45 97.43
C THR A 59 -32.59 -24.74 98.48
N ASN A 60 -32.48 -25.31 99.69
CA ASN A 60 -31.53 -24.93 100.72
C ASN A 60 -30.60 -26.11 101.00
N ASN A 61 -29.29 -25.94 100.81
CA ASN A 61 -28.29 -27.02 100.95
C ASN A 61 -28.66 -28.28 100.14
N GLY A 62 -29.29 -28.12 98.97
CA GLY A 62 -29.69 -29.20 98.07
C GLY A 62 -31.04 -29.87 98.38
N ILE A 63 -31.75 -29.45 99.43
CA ILE A 63 -33.10 -29.94 99.77
C ILE A 63 -34.13 -28.90 99.36
N SER A 64 -35.23 -29.32 98.73
CA SER A 64 -36.31 -28.39 98.36
C SER A 64 -36.94 -27.76 99.59
N VAL A 65 -37.08 -26.43 99.56
CA VAL A 65 -37.73 -25.65 100.61
C VAL A 65 -38.85 -24.78 100.03
N GLN A 66 -39.47 -25.26 98.94
CA GLN A 66 -40.47 -24.52 98.16
C GLN A 66 -41.65 -24.02 99.03
N GLU A 67 -42.15 -24.87 99.93
CA GLU A 67 -43.33 -24.57 100.78
C GLU A 67 -43.03 -23.52 101.87
N GLU A 68 -41.75 -23.31 102.18
CA GLU A 68 -41.28 -22.35 103.18
C GLU A 68 -40.80 -21.03 102.54
N CYS A 69 -40.97 -20.90 101.23
CA CYS A 69 -40.51 -19.77 100.44
C CYS A 69 -41.66 -18.95 99.87
N THR A 70 -41.44 -17.64 99.81
CA THR A 70 -42.25 -16.71 99.01
C THR A 70 -41.45 -16.28 97.78
N PHE A 71 -42.11 -16.16 96.63
CA PHE A 71 -41.49 -15.81 95.35
C PHE A 71 -41.88 -14.41 94.95
N HIS A 72 -40.92 -13.64 94.42
CA HIS A 72 -41.08 -12.21 94.22
C HIS A 72 -40.54 -11.78 92.86
N VAL A 73 -41.23 -10.82 92.25
CA VAL A 73 -40.70 -10.00 91.14
C VAL A 73 -40.15 -8.72 91.77
N VAL A 74 -38.97 -8.26 91.37
CA VAL A 74 -38.33 -7.06 91.95
C VAL A 74 -39.08 -5.77 91.62
N ALA A 75 -39.58 -5.61 90.38
CA ALA A 75 -40.22 -4.38 89.94
C ALA A 75 -41.36 -4.65 88.94
N PRO A 76 -42.63 -4.32 89.27
CA PRO A 76 -43.09 -3.90 90.59
C PRO A 76 -42.97 -5.04 91.61
N GLU A 77 -42.64 -4.71 92.88
CA GLU A 77 -42.52 -5.73 93.93
C GLU A 77 -43.85 -6.46 94.12
N THR A 78 -43.89 -7.71 93.67
CA THR A 78 -45.11 -8.51 93.61
C THR A 78 -44.82 -9.92 94.09
N ILE A 79 -45.60 -10.40 95.06
CA ILE A 79 -45.54 -11.79 95.52
C ILE A 79 -46.26 -12.67 94.49
N LEU A 80 -45.53 -13.65 93.96
CA LEU A 80 -46.02 -14.61 92.99
C LEU A 80 -46.78 -15.74 93.69
N LYS A 81 -47.95 -16.05 93.15
CA LYS A 81 -48.71 -17.21 93.59
C LYS A 81 -48.06 -18.49 93.05
N ASP A 82 -47.82 -19.46 93.93
CA ASP A 82 -47.29 -20.79 93.60
C ASP A 82 -45.94 -20.79 92.82
N GLY A 83 -45.16 -19.71 92.94
CA GLY A 83 -43.86 -19.57 92.26
C GLY A 83 -43.94 -19.48 90.74
N ARG A 84 -45.10 -19.08 90.17
CA ARG A 84 -45.28 -18.90 88.72
C ARG A 84 -45.19 -17.43 88.34
N PHE A 85 -44.48 -17.16 87.25
CA PHE A 85 -44.40 -15.83 86.66
C PHE A 85 -44.94 -15.84 85.23
N PHE A 86 -45.84 -14.93 84.93
CA PHE A 86 -46.31 -14.58 83.59
C PHE A 86 -46.58 -13.08 83.56
N THR A 87 -46.55 -12.49 82.37
CA THR A 87 -46.79 -11.07 82.20
C THR A 87 -47.36 -10.78 80.82
N SER A 88 -48.16 -9.73 80.70
CA SER A 88 -48.60 -9.18 79.41
C SER A 88 -47.74 -7.99 78.97
N LYS A 89 -46.66 -7.69 79.71
CA LYS A 89 -45.77 -6.54 79.46
C LYS A 89 -44.40 -7.04 79.02
N VAL A 90 -43.93 -6.54 77.88
CA VAL A 90 -42.59 -6.82 77.37
C VAL A 90 -41.55 -6.18 78.29
N GLY A 91 -40.45 -6.87 78.55
CA GLY A 91 -39.34 -6.35 79.33
C GLY A 91 -38.56 -7.41 80.10
N GLU A 92 -37.48 -6.99 80.73
CA GLU A 92 -36.72 -7.82 81.65
C GLU A 92 -37.34 -7.77 83.06
N TYR A 93 -37.38 -8.93 83.70
CA TYR A 93 -37.87 -9.09 85.06
C TYR A 93 -36.81 -9.79 85.90
N GLU A 94 -36.62 -9.28 87.10
CA GLU A 94 -35.75 -9.87 88.10
C GLU A 94 -36.61 -10.61 89.13
N LEU A 95 -36.35 -11.90 89.32
CA LEU A 95 -37.11 -12.80 90.18
C LEU A 95 -36.23 -13.31 91.33
N TYR A 96 -36.79 -13.40 92.54
CA TYR A 96 -36.08 -13.93 93.70
C TYR A 96 -37.04 -14.68 94.65
N ALA A 97 -36.48 -15.47 95.57
CA ALA A 97 -37.21 -16.15 96.63
C ALA A 97 -36.76 -15.67 98.03
N LEU A 98 -37.67 -15.69 98.99
CA LEU A 98 -37.44 -15.42 100.42
C LEU A 98 -37.80 -16.64 101.26
N TYR A 99 -36.82 -17.29 101.85
CA TYR A 99 -36.96 -18.45 102.74
C TYR A 99 -37.13 -17.99 104.19
N LYS A 100 -38.14 -18.54 104.89
CA LYS A 100 -38.51 -18.19 106.27
C LYS A 100 -38.66 -16.67 106.51
N GLY A 101 -39.03 -15.92 105.46
CA GLY A 101 -39.18 -14.46 105.51
C GLY A 101 -37.89 -13.66 105.76
N LYS A 102 -36.72 -14.30 105.81
CA LYS A 102 -35.46 -13.66 106.20
C LYS A 102 -34.33 -13.84 105.18
N TYR A 103 -34.20 -15.04 104.62
CA TYR A 103 -33.04 -15.37 103.76
C TYR A 103 -33.43 -15.20 102.29
N LYS A 104 -32.78 -14.27 101.60
CA LYS A 104 -33.03 -13.96 100.18
C LYS A 104 -32.15 -14.81 99.27
N SER A 105 -32.72 -15.42 98.24
CA SER A 105 -31.97 -16.12 97.20
C SER A 105 -31.19 -15.16 96.31
N GLU A 106 -30.40 -15.70 95.39
CA GLU A 106 -29.94 -14.99 94.21
C GLU A 106 -31.11 -14.49 93.36
N VAL A 107 -30.83 -13.50 92.52
CA VAL A 107 -31.79 -12.95 91.55
C VAL A 107 -31.60 -13.66 90.21
N ILE A 108 -32.70 -14.13 89.63
CA ILE A 108 -32.76 -14.65 88.26
C ILE A 108 -33.39 -13.61 87.35
N ARG A 109 -32.68 -13.26 86.28
CA ARG A 109 -33.22 -12.45 85.18
C ARG A 109 -33.97 -13.32 84.18
N VAL A 110 -35.16 -12.87 83.82
CA VAL A 110 -36.02 -13.46 82.79
C VAL A 110 -36.53 -12.36 81.86
N GLU A 111 -36.69 -12.68 80.58
CA GLU A 111 -37.13 -11.73 79.57
C GLU A 111 -38.55 -12.09 79.09
N ALA A 112 -39.46 -11.13 79.07
CA ALA A 112 -40.75 -11.27 78.40
C ALA A 112 -40.69 -10.58 77.05
N VAL A 113 -40.82 -11.33 75.95
CA VAL A 113 -40.71 -10.81 74.58
C VAL A 113 -42.07 -10.64 73.90
N ALA A 114 -42.15 -9.72 72.93
CA ALA A 114 -43.37 -9.48 72.15
C ALA A 114 -43.64 -10.61 71.15
N LEU A 115 -44.92 -10.89 70.86
CA LEU A 115 -45.33 -11.68 69.69
C LEU A 115 -44.92 -10.93 68.41
N SER A 116 -44.13 -11.55 67.54
CA SER A 116 -43.67 -10.92 66.30
C SER A 116 -44.29 -11.59 65.06
N LEU A 117 -45.16 -10.84 64.38
CA LEU A 117 -45.50 -11.07 62.98
C LEU A 117 -44.42 -10.38 62.13
N ILE A 118 -43.69 -11.13 61.32
CA ILE A 118 -42.56 -10.60 60.54
C ILE A 118 -42.86 -10.74 59.06
N LEU A 119 -42.80 -9.64 58.33
CA LEU A 119 -42.88 -9.58 56.87
C LEU A 119 -41.48 -9.37 56.30
N ASN A 120 -41.12 -10.21 55.33
CA ASN A 120 -39.91 -10.09 54.52
C ASN A 120 -40.27 -10.21 53.04
N ALA A 121 -39.32 -9.90 52.16
CA ALA A 121 -39.45 -10.12 50.73
C ALA A 121 -38.24 -10.88 50.17
N SER A 122 -38.40 -11.55 49.03
CA SER A 122 -37.32 -12.29 48.36
C SER A 122 -36.18 -11.39 47.87
N SER A 123 -36.42 -10.09 47.76
CA SER A 123 -35.45 -9.06 47.43
C SER A 123 -35.93 -7.71 47.96
N GLU A 124 -35.01 -6.84 48.35
CA GLU A 124 -35.31 -5.44 48.69
C GLU A 124 -35.38 -4.53 47.45
N LYS A 125 -34.95 -5.05 46.28
CA LYS A 125 -34.88 -4.30 45.03
C LYS A 125 -35.39 -5.10 43.83
N ILE A 126 -36.10 -4.42 42.95
CA ILE A 126 -36.48 -4.91 41.62
C ILE A 126 -36.27 -3.81 40.58
N VAL A 127 -36.18 -4.15 39.30
CA VAL A 127 -36.25 -3.22 38.18
C VAL A 127 -37.71 -3.01 37.82
N ALA A 128 -38.10 -1.76 37.61
CA ALA A 128 -39.45 -1.38 37.23
C ALA A 128 -39.72 -1.64 35.73
N ASP A 129 -39.56 -2.89 35.28
CA ASP A 129 -39.73 -3.32 33.88
C ASP A 129 -41.08 -4.01 33.60
N GLY A 130 -41.86 -4.29 34.65
CA GLY A 130 -43.13 -5.02 34.61
C GLY A 130 -42.98 -6.55 34.60
N GLU A 131 -41.75 -7.07 34.61
CA GLU A 131 -41.41 -8.49 34.52
C GLU A 131 -40.73 -9.00 35.80
N GLN A 132 -39.80 -8.23 36.38
CA GLN A 132 -39.13 -8.63 37.60
C GLN A 132 -40.10 -8.61 38.79
N GLU A 133 -40.15 -9.73 39.51
CA GLU A 133 -41.09 -9.97 40.59
C GLU A 133 -40.35 -10.17 41.92
N VAL A 134 -40.95 -9.65 42.98
CA VAL A 134 -40.56 -9.94 44.37
C VAL A 134 -41.67 -10.74 45.04
N THR A 135 -41.32 -11.72 45.86
CA THR A 135 -42.28 -12.50 46.66
C THR A 135 -42.21 -12.06 48.12
N LEU A 136 -43.34 -11.62 48.67
CA LEU A 136 -43.55 -11.29 50.08
C LEU A 136 -43.77 -12.57 50.87
N ASN A 137 -43.09 -12.71 52.01
CA ASN A 137 -43.18 -13.87 52.89
C ASN A 137 -43.45 -13.39 54.32
N VAL A 138 -44.42 -14.00 54.99
CA VAL A 138 -44.85 -13.63 56.34
C VAL A 138 -44.63 -14.82 57.26
N SER A 139 -43.86 -14.60 58.33
CA SER A 139 -43.64 -15.59 59.37
C SER A 139 -44.29 -15.18 60.68
N TRP A 140 -44.95 -16.14 61.32
CA TRP A 140 -45.48 -16.05 62.68
C TRP A 140 -44.81 -17.12 63.54
N GLU A 141 -44.11 -16.73 64.59
CA GLU A 141 -43.34 -17.65 65.45
C GLU A 141 -42.37 -18.54 64.65
N GLY A 142 -41.76 -18.00 63.59
CA GLY A 142 -40.83 -18.71 62.72
C GLY A 142 -41.47 -19.68 61.73
N LYS A 143 -42.80 -19.80 61.71
CA LYS A 143 -43.53 -20.57 60.69
C LYS A 143 -44.03 -19.66 59.59
N ASP A 144 -43.89 -20.09 58.34
CA ASP A 144 -44.49 -19.41 57.20
C ASP A 144 -46.02 -19.49 57.30
N ILE A 145 -46.66 -18.32 57.34
CA ILE A 145 -48.12 -18.16 57.36
C ILE A 145 -48.58 -17.24 56.23
N THR A 146 -47.77 -17.07 55.18
CA THR A 146 -48.04 -16.13 54.08
C THR A 146 -49.43 -16.32 53.48
N SER A 147 -49.88 -17.57 53.28
CA SER A 147 -51.21 -17.87 52.74
C SER A 147 -52.38 -17.63 53.71
N GLU A 148 -52.10 -17.43 55.00
CA GLU A 148 -53.10 -17.26 56.05
C GLU A 148 -53.24 -15.81 56.52
N CYS A 149 -52.42 -14.90 55.99
CA CYS A 149 -52.39 -13.49 56.35
C CYS A 149 -52.95 -12.59 55.24
N ALA A 150 -53.32 -11.36 55.58
CA ALA A 150 -53.66 -10.33 54.60
C ALA A 150 -52.44 -9.43 54.35
N LEU A 151 -52.04 -9.31 53.09
CA LEU A 151 -50.92 -8.47 52.66
C LEU A 151 -51.43 -7.16 52.06
N TYR A 152 -50.84 -6.04 52.46
CA TYR A 152 -51.23 -4.71 52.02
C TYR A 152 -50.05 -3.97 51.40
N LEU A 153 -50.30 -3.30 50.27
CA LEU A 153 -49.45 -2.22 49.77
C LEU A 153 -49.89 -0.91 50.45
N LEU A 154 -48.92 -0.15 50.94
CA LEU A 154 -49.12 1.13 51.62
C LEU A 154 -48.81 2.29 50.67
N GLN A 155 -49.75 3.23 50.56
CA GLN A 155 -49.56 4.49 49.84
C GLN A 155 -50.00 5.65 50.74
N GLY A 156 -49.05 6.17 51.53
CA GLY A 156 -49.38 7.14 52.59
C GLY A 156 -50.23 6.50 53.68
N GLU A 157 -51.43 7.05 53.92
CA GLU A 157 -52.39 6.50 54.89
C GLU A 157 -53.30 5.40 54.29
N GLU A 158 -53.33 5.24 52.97
CA GLU A 158 -54.15 4.24 52.30
C GLU A 158 -53.48 2.85 52.30
N LYS A 159 -54.30 1.81 52.53
CA LYS A 159 -53.88 0.40 52.46
C LYS A 159 -54.67 -0.34 51.37
N THR A 160 -53.97 -0.86 50.38
CA THR A 160 -54.57 -1.69 49.31
C THR A 160 -54.26 -3.16 49.56
N LEU A 161 -55.29 -4.00 49.65
CA LEU A 161 -55.12 -5.45 49.78
C LEU A 161 -54.50 -6.03 48.50
N LEU A 162 -53.51 -6.91 48.65
CA LEU A 162 -52.88 -7.62 47.54
C LEU A 162 -53.56 -8.96 47.29
N ASP A 163 -53.87 -9.26 46.03
CA ASP A 163 -54.46 -10.54 45.62
C ASP A 163 -53.42 -11.68 45.51
N SER A 164 -52.14 -11.35 45.66
CA SER A 164 -51.01 -12.28 45.54
C SER A 164 -49.86 -11.82 46.45
N PRO A 165 -49.09 -12.75 47.04
CA PRO A 165 -47.84 -12.41 47.73
C PRO A 165 -46.75 -11.92 46.77
N ARG A 166 -46.97 -11.97 45.45
CA ARG A 166 -46.02 -11.54 44.44
C ARG A 166 -46.31 -10.11 43.99
N PHE A 167 -45.26 -9.30 43.85
CA PHE A 167 -45.35 -7.92 43.42
C PHE A 167 -44.38 -7.62 42.27
N LYS A 168 -44.87 -6.90 41.26
CA LYS A 168 -44.09 -6.36 40.14
C LYS A 168 -44.68 -5.02 39.69
N THR A 169 -43.87 -4.17 39.05
CA THR A 169 -44.30 -2.83 38.64
C THR A 169 -43.50 -2.31 37.43
N GLU A 170 -44.11 -1.43 36.64
CA GLU A 170 -43.43 -0.64 35.60
C GLU A 170 -43.03 0.77 36.11
N LYS A 171 -43.45 1.14 37.32
CA LYS A 171 -43.17 2.47 37.89
C LYS A 171 -42.04 2.37 38.90
N ALA A 172 -40.95 3.10 38.65
CA ALA A 172 -39.87 3.23 39.61
C ALA A 172 -40.35 3.98 40.87
N GLY A 173 -39.82 3.59 42.03
CA GLY A 173 -40.19 4.18 43.32
C GLY A 173 -40.06 3.19 44.47
N LYS A 174 -40.39 3.67 45.67
CA LYS A 174 -40.40 2.87 46.89
C LYS A 174 -41.81 2.39 47.17
N TYR A 175 -41.95 1.09 47.42
CA TYR A 175 -43.22 0.43 47.71
C TYR A 175 -43.14 -0.19 49.10
N GLN A 176 -44.05 0.20 49.99
CA GLN A 176 -44.06 -0.26 51.37
C GLN A 176 -45.18 -1.27 51.58
N PHE A 177 -44.87 -2.37 52.26
CA PHE A 177 -45.79 -3.49 52.48
C PHE A 177 -45.97 -3.76 53.97
N GLN A 178 -47.15 -4.22 54.34
CA GLN A 178 -47.47 -4.66 55.70
C GLN A 178 -48.42 -5.86 55.67
N ALA A 179 -48.24 -6.81 56.58
CA ALA A 179 -49.11 -7.94 56.77
C ALA A 179 -49.98 -7.79 58.02
N THR A 180 -51.18 -8.37 58.01
CA THR A 180 -51.99 -8.55 59.21
C THR A 180 -52.40 -10.01 59.40
N PHE A 181 -52.35 -10.47 60.65
CA PHE A 181 -52.79 -11.81 61.04
C PHE A 181 -53.38 -11.79 62.45
N ARG A 182 -54.63 -12.23 62.61
CA ARG A 182 -55.33 -12.30 63.91
C ARG A 182 -55.27 -11.01 64.76
N GLY A 183 -55.33 -9.84 64.11
CA GLY A 183 -55.26 -8.53 64.77
C GLY A 183 -53.85 -7.98 65.01
N TYR A 184 -52.80 -8.76 64.71
CA TYR A 184 -51.41 -8.30 64.76
C TYR A 184 -50.99 -7.72 63.41
N THR A 185 -50.13 -6.71 63.45
CA THR A 185 -49.52 -6.08 62.28
C THR A 185 -48.03 -6.40 62.22
N SER A 186 -47.50 -6.68 61.03
CA SER A 186 -46.07 -6.89 60.86
C SER A 186 -45.27 -5.58 60.90
N ASN A 187 -43.94 -5.70 60.85
CA ASN A 187 -43.08 -4.62 60.37
C ASN A 187 -43.52 -4.14 58.98
N ILE A 188 -43.19 -2.89 58.64
CA ILE A 188 -43.29 -2.39 57.28
C ILE A 188 -42.02 -2.85 56.54
N PHE A 189 -42.19 -3.48 55.38
CA PHE A 189 -41.10 -3.87 54.51
C PHE A 189 -41.11 -3.00 53.25
N GLU A 190 -39.98 -2.39 52.90
CA GLU A 190 -39.86 -1.53 51.71
C GLU A 190 -39.16 -2.29 50.58
N VAL A 191 -39.73 -2.25 49.38
CA VAL A 191 -39.10 -2.70 48.14
C VAL A 191 -38.87 -1.48 47.25
N GLU A 192 -37.62 -1.27 46.84
CA GLU A 192 -37.23 -0.22 45.90
C GLU A 192 -37.28 -0.75 44.46
N ALA A 193 -38.20 -0.22 43.66
CA ALA A 193 -38.25 -0.46 42.22
C ALA A 193 -37.36 0.58 41.51
N LEU A 194 -36.21 0.15 40.99
CA LEU A 194 -35.27 0.99 40.26
C LEU A 194 -35.74 1.24 38.82
N PRO A 195 -35.46 2.41 38.22
CA PRO A 195 -35.82 2.67 36.84
C PRO A 195 -35.09 1.73 35.87
N LEU A 196 -35.79 1.27 34.83
CA LEU A 196 -35.18 0.52 33.74
C LEU A 196 -34.14 1.39 33.04
N THR A 197 -32.89 0.93 33.03
CA THR A 197 -31.78 1.63 32.38
C THR A 197 -31.44 0.96 31.05
N LEU A 198 -31.45 1.74 29.97
CA LEU A 198 -31.08 1.30 28.63
C LEU A 198 -29.69 1.84 28.28
N ILE A 199 -28.80 0.98 27.79
CA ILE A 199 -27.46 1.35 27.35
C ILE A 199 -27.32 1.04 25.87
N LEU A 200 -27.15 2.08 25.05
CA LEU A 200 -26.85 1.99 23.62
C LEU A 200 -25.34 2.09 23.40
N LYS A 201 -24.79 1.13 22.68
CA LYS A 201 -23.38 1.09 22.23
C LYS A 201 -23.32 0.89 20.72
N GLY A 202 -22.38 1.55 20.06
CA GLY A 202 -21.97 1.22 18.69
C GLY A 202 -20.73 0.32 18.68
N SER A 203 -20.57 -0.48 17.62
CA SER A 203 -19.35 -1.27 17.37
C SER A 203 -18.08 -0.41 17.30
N LYS A 204 -18.24 0.86 16.92
CA LYS A 204 -17.22 1.92 16.92
C LYS A 204 -17.90 3.27 17.04
N ASN A 205 -17.15 4.28 17.48
CA ASN A 205 -17.60 5.67 17.61
C ASN A 205 -17.01 6.60 16.54
N GLU A 206 -16.15 6.09 15.64
CA GLU A 206 -15.59 6.84 14.52
C GLU A 206 -15.63 6.00 13.23
N ILE A 207 -16.02 6.62 12.11
CA ILE A 207 -16.01 6.03 10.76
C ILE A 207 -15.61 7.08 9.70
N LYS A 208 -15.21 6.63 8.52
CA LYS A 208 -15.00 7.51 7.35
C LYS A 208 -16.32 7.77 6.60
N ALA A 209 -16.42 8.93 5.96
CA ALA A 209 -17.54 9.30 5.09
C ALA A 209 -17.51 8.59 3.72
N ASP A 210 -17.28 7.27 3.68
CA ASP A 210 -17.15 6.48 2.43
C ASP A 210 -18.42 5.69 2.05
N GLY A 211 -19.41 5.63 2.94
CA GLY A 211 -20.62 4.83 2.77
C GLY A 211 -20.39 3.32 2.84
N ILE A 212 -19.17 2.88 3.17
CA ILE A 212 -18.73 1.49 3.29
C ILE A 212 -18.58 1.14 4.76
N GLU A 213 -17.92 1.98 5.55
CA GLU A 213 -17.77 1.77 6.98
C GLU A 213 -19.11 1.85 7.70
N GLU A 214 -19.39 0.86 8.56
CA GLU A 214 -20.66 0.74 9.27
C GLU A 214 -20.49 0.78 10.80
N VAL A 215 -21.44 1.40 11.48
CA VAL A 215 -21.63 1.26 12.94
C VAL A 215 -22.82 0.36 13.18
N LYS A 216 -22.58 -0.76 13.87
CA LYS A 216 -23.64 -1.67 14.34
C LYS A 216 -23.97 -1.33 15.78
N PHE A 217 -25.25 -1.13 16.05
CA PHE A 217 -25.70 -0.77 17.39
C PHE A 217 -26.15 -1.98 18.19
N ASN A 218 -25.92 -1.92 19.50
CA ASN A 218 -26.36 -2.90 20.48
C ASN A 218 -26.99 -2.18 21.67
N VAL A 219 -28.13 -2.67 22.14
CA VAL A 219 -28.86 -2.12 23.28
C VAL A 219 -28.95 -3.16 24.39
N THR A 220 -28.44 -2.82 25.56
CA THR A 220 -28.48 -3.70 26.73
C THR A 220 -29.28 -3.08 27.88
N THR A 221 -29.95 -3.93 28.66
CA THR A 221 -30.50 -3.58 29.98
C THR A 221 -30.12 -4.65 30.99
N ASP A 222 -29.63 -4.23 32.17
CA ASP A 222 -29.10 -5.13 33.20
C ASP A 222 -28.13 -6.21 32.65
N GLY A 223 -27.26 -5.80 31.71
CA GLY A 223 -26.30 -6.69 31.04
C GLY A 223 -26.89 -7.64 29.98
N LYS A 224 -28.21 -7.68 29.78
CA LYS A 224 -28.88 -8.50 28.77
C LYS A 224 -29.07 -7.73 27.48
N ASP A 225 -28.79 -8.37 26.35
CA ASP A 225 -29.05 -7.82 25.02
C ASP A 225 -30.55 -7.83 24.70
N ILE A 226 -31.10 -6.66 24.41
CA ILE A 226 -32.50 -6.47 24.02
C ILE A 226 -32.62 -5.72 22.70
N SER A 227 -31.56 -5.72 21.88
CA SER A 227 -31.47 -4.93 20.64
C SER A 227 -32.64 -5.18 19.69
N SER A 228 -33.11 -6.42 19.57
CA SER A 228 -34.23 -6.81 18.71
C SER A 228 -35.59 -6.28 19.16
N LEU A 229 -35.70 -5.84 20.41
CA LEU A 229 -36.93 -5.25 20.98
C LEU A 229 -36.91 -3.72 20.94
N CYS A 230 -35.77 -3.12 20.55
CA CYS A 230 -35.55 -1.68 20.58
C CYS A 230 -35.66 -1.06 19.18
N GLN A 231 -36.11 0.19 19.13
CA GLN A 231 -35.98 1.04 17.95
C GLN A 231 -34.83 2.03 18.17
N ILE A 232 -33.98 2.22 17.16
CA ILE A 232 -32.83 3.12 17.24
C ILE A 232 -33.07 4.31 16.33
N PHE A 233 -32.90 5.51 16.86
CA PHE A 233 -33.15 6.75 16.14
C PHE A 233 -31.88 7.57 16.01
N LEU A 234 -31.68 8.13 14.82
CA LEU A 234 -30.75 9.23 14.56
C LEU A 234 -31.43 10.55 14.96
N LEU A 235 -30.74 11.34 15.77
CA LEU A 235 -31.21 12.62 16.29
C LEU A 235 -30.71 13.78 15.43
N LYS A 236 -31.62 14.58 14.87
CA LYS A 236 -31.33 15.82 14.13
C LYS A 236 -32.18 16.97 14.66
N GLY A 237 -31.68 17.65 15.70
CA GLY A 237 -32.46 18.67 16.40
C GLY A 237 -33.68 18.04 17.08
N GLU A 238 -34.88 18.51 16.74
CA GLU A 238 -36.16 17.94 17.22
C GLU A 238 -36.66 16.75 16.37
N GLN A 239 -36.02 16.46 15.23
CA GLN A 239 -36.42 15.35 14.36
C GLN A 239 -35.69 14.05 14.73
N GLU A 240 -36.44 12.95 14.77
CA GLU A 240 -35.93 11.59 15.00
C GLU A 240 -36.17 10.74 13.74
N THR A 241 -35.11 10.14 13.20
CA THR A 241 -35.19 9.25 12.02
C THR A 241 -34.81 7.83 12.41
N LEU A 242 -35.66 6.85 12.08
CA LEU A 242 -35.40 5.44 12.39
C LEU A 242 -34.13 4.96 11.66
N VAL A 243 -33.24 4.29 12.38
CA VAL A 243 -32.06 3.61 11.83
C VAL A 243 -32.45 2.18 11.47
N GLU A 244 -32.53 1.89 10.18
CA GLU A 244 -32.89 0.56 9.70
C GLU A 244 -31.87 -0.50 10.12
N ASN A 245 -32.36 -1.65 10.57
CA ASN A 245 -31.57 -2.82 10.95
C ASN A 245 -30.49 -2.55 12.03
N GLY A 246 -30.57 -1.44 12.75
CA GLY A 246 -29.56 -1.07 13.75
C GLY A 246 -28.17 -0.82 13.16
N VAL A 247 -28.09 -0.46 11.88
CA VAL A 247 -26.82 -0.17 11.19
C VAL A 247 -26.81 1.24 10.64
N PHE A 248 -25.74 1.98 10.92
CA PHE A 248 -25.51 3.32 10.38
C PHE A 248 -24.30 3.36 9.44
N LYS A 249 -24.50 3.96 8.26
CA LYS A 249 -23.50 4.26 7.24
C LYS A 249 -23.84 5.59 6.56
N THR A 250 -22.85 6.35 6.13
CA THR A 250 -23.07 7.66 5.48
C THR A 250 -21.87 8.08 4.62
N ASN A 251 -22.16 8.91 3.61
CA ASN A 251 -21.15 9.62 2.79
C ASN A 251 -20.90 11.07 3.27
N GLN A 252 -21.58 11.49 4.35
CA GLN A 252 -21.50 12.85 4.86
C GLN A 252 -20.71 12.88 6.16
N HIS A 253 -19.63 13.67 6.18
CA HIS A 253 -18.85 13.90 7.40
C HIS A 253 -19.66 14.70 8.43
N GLY A 254 -19.29 14.59 9.71
CA GLY A 254 -19.92 15.30 10.81
C GLY A 254 -20.20 14.42 12.02
N LYS A 255 -20.85 15.01 13.03
CA LYS A 255 -21.20 14.33 14.27
C LYS A 255 -22.66 13.89 14.24
N TYR A 256 -22.91 12.60 14.47
CA TYR A 256 -24.22 11.99 14.45
C TYR A 256 -24.55 11.45 15.85
N LYS A 257 -25.74 11.73 16.34
CA LYS A 257 -26.20 11.33 17.68
C LYS A 257 -27.33 10.33 17.58
N PHE A 258 -27.26 9.26 18.36
CA PHE A 258 -28.20 8.15 18.32
C PHE A 258 -28.79 7.87 19.70
N GLN A 259 -30.04 7.43 19.74
CA GLN A 259 -30.69 6.99 20.96
C GLN A 259 -31.63 5.81 20.67
N ALA A 260 -31.68 4.85 21.57
CA ALA A 260 -32.59 3.71 21.49
C ALA A 260 -33.82 3.94 22.38
N ILE A 261 -34.96 3.44 21.91
CA ILE A 261 -36.25 3.46 22.61
C ILE A 261 -36.74 2.02 22.78
N TYR A 262 -37.10 1.68 24.02
CA TYR A 262 -37.83 0.45 24.37
C TYR A 262 -39.00 0.83 25.26
N LYS A 263 -40.23 0.53 24.81
CA LYS A 263 -41.47 1.06 25.40
C LYS A 263 -41.38 2.60 25.53
N SER A 264 -41.43 3.14 26.75
CA SER A 264 -41.29 4.56 27.07
C SER A 264 -39.88 4.97 27.51
N TYR A 265 -38.94 4.03 27.62
CA TYR A 265 -37.60 4.29 28.13
C TYR A 265 -36.64 4.64 26.99
N ARG A 266 -35.73 5.57 27.28
CA ARG A 266 -34.69 6.04 26.35
C ARG A 266 -33.30 5.67 26.87
N SER A 267 -32.40 5.29 25.96
CA SER A 267 -30.99 5.03 26.29
C SER A 267 -30.19 6.30 26.51
N ASN A 268 -28.91 6.15 26.87
CA ASN A 268 -27.91 7.19 26.64
C ASN A 268 -27.86 7.61 25.16
N VAL A 269 -27.38 8.82 24.91
CA VAL A 269 -27.04 9.28 23.56
C VAL A 269 -25.66 8.72 23.18
N PHE A 270 -25.56 8.06 22.03
CA PHE A 270 -24.30 7.59 21.46
C PHE A 270 -23.90 8.50 20.29
N GLU A 271 -22.67 9.02 20.29
CA GLU A 271 -22.16 9.89 19.23
C GLU A 271 -21.22 9.11 18.31
N VAL A 272 -21.43 9.24 17.00
CA VAL A 272 -20.52 8.75 15.95
C VAL A 272 -19.90 9.96 15.26
N ASN A 273 -18.57 10.02 15.25
CA ASN A 273 -17.80 11.01 14.51
C ASN A 273 -17.50 10.46 13.11
N VAL A 274 -18.02 11.10 12.07
CA VAL A 274 -17.76 10.72 10.68
C VAL A 274 -16.75 11.69 10.10
N THR A 275 -15.56 11.20 9.77
CA THR A 275 -14.47 12.03 9.26
C THR A 275 -14.53 12.17 7.74
N GLU A 276 -14.12 13.33 7.26
CA GLU A 276 -14.00 13.60 5.82
C GLU A 276 -12.89 12.72 5.21
N ILE A 277 -13.15 12.21 4.01
CA ILE A 277 -12.11 11.60 3.19
C ILE A 277 -11.41 12.72 2.44
N ILE A 278 -10.23 13.11 2.91
CA ILE A 278 -9.36 13.99 2.14
C ILE A 278 -8.64 13.09 1.13
N PRO A 279 -8.90 13.22 -0.19
CA PRO A 279 -8.15 12.45 -1.17
C PRO A 279 -6.66 12.81 -1.03
N GLU A 280 -5.81 11.81 -0.85
CA GLU A 280 -4.36 12.02 -0.90
C GLU A 280 -4.03 12.70 -2.22
N LYS A 281 -3.21 13.76 -2.17
CA LYS A 281 -2.79 14.47 -3.39
C LYS A 281 -2.18 13.44 -4.35
N PRO A 282 -2.52 13.49 -5.66
CA PRO A 282 -1.96 12.55 -6.62
C PRO A 282 -0.44 12.70 -6.69
N ILE A 283 0.24 11.61 -7.04
CA ILE A 283 1.65 11.65 -7.42
C ILE A 283 1.79 11.95 -8.91
N GLU A 284 2.74 12.81 -9.26
CA GLU A 284 3.02 13.23 -10.63
C GLU A 284 4.41 12.73 -11.05
N LEU A 285 4.46 11.87 -12.06
CA LEU A 285 5.71 11.39 -12.65
C LEU A 285 6.12 12.30 -13.80
N THR A 286 7.35 12.78 -13.79
CA THR A 286 7.94 13.58 -14.87
C THR A 286 9.21 12.93 -15.41
N ALA A 287 9.59 13.32 -16.63
CA ALA A 287 10.85 12.93 -17.25
C ALA A 287 11.54 14.18 -17.79
N THR A 288 12.86 14.23 -17.67
CA THR A 288 13.73 15.28 -18.23
C THR A 288 13.60 15.43 -19.74
N THR A 289 13.25 14.37 -20.45
CA THR A 289 12.94 14.37 -21.88
C THR A 289 11.87 13.34 -22.22
N ARG A 290 11.15 13.59 -23.32
CA ARG A 290 10.15 12.68 -23.92
C ARG A 290 10.71 11.90 -25.11
N GLU A 291 11.94 12.20 -25.53
CA GLU A 291 12.58 11.56 -26.66
C GLU A 291 14.09 11.36 -26.38
N ILE A 292 14.61 10.18 -26.72
CA ILE A 292 16.04 9.84 -26.64
C ILE A 292 16.47 9.05 -27.90
N PRO A 293 17.73 9.15 -28.36
CA PRO A 293 18.25 8.22 -29.35
C PRO A 293 18.40 6.82 -28.74
N ALA A 294 18.10 5.79 -29.52
CA ALA A 294 18.26 4.38 -29.16
C ALA A 294 19.73 3.93 -29.26
N ASP A 295 20.64 4.68 -28.63
CA ASP A 295 22.09 4.47 -28.69
C ASP A 295 22.66 3.68 -27.48
N GLY A 296 21.81 3.38 -26.49
CA GLY A 296 22.19 2.74 -25.22
C GLY A 296 23.06 3.60 -24.30
N LYS A 297 23.18 4.90 -24.56
CA LYS A 297 24.02 5.85 -23.82
C LYS A 297 23.23 7.04 -23.29
N THR A 298 22.32 7.59 -24.09
CA THR A 298 21.51 8.76 -23.71
C THR A 298 20.41 8.35 -22.74
N GLU A 299 20.27 9.08 -21.65
CA GLU A 299 19.37 8.76 -20.54
C GLU A 299 18.21 9.75 -20.43
N ALA A 300 17.00 9.23 -20.20
CA ALA A 300 15.87 10.00 -19.67
C ALA A 300 15.83 9.81 -18.16
N HIS A 301 15.94 10.89 -17.38
CA HIS A 301 15.81 10.87 -15.93
C HIS A 301 14.40 11.20 -15.47
N PHE A 302 13.93 10.52 -14.42
CA PHE A 302 12.58 10.60 -13.89
C PHE A 302 12.56 11.13 -12.45
N SER A 303 11.53 11.89 -12.13
CA SER A 303 11.22 12.34 -10.77
C SER A 303 9.72 12.28 -10.50
N VAL A 304 9.35 12.12 -9.24
CA VAL A 304 7.96 12.04 -8.78
C VAL A 304 7.70 13.10 -7.73
N THR A 305 6.65 13.90 -7.92
CA THR A 305 6.22 14.91 -6.94
C THR A 305 4.85 14.59 -6.37
N GLN A 306 4.57 15.03 -5.14
CA GLN A 306 3.24 14.98 -4.52
C GLN A 306 2.92 16.35 -3.93
N GLY A 307 1.93 17.04 -4.49
CA GLY A 307 1.57 18.38 -4.02
C GLY A 307 2.70 19.41 -4.09
N GLY A 308 3.65 19.22 -5.03
CA GLY A 308 4.80 20.09 -5.25
C GLY A 308 6.11 19.65 -4.57
N GLU A 309 6.07 18.68 -3.65
CA GLU A 309 7.29 18.16 -3.00
C GLU A 309 7.84 16.95 -3.75
N ASP A 310 9.17 16.84 -3.84
CA ASP A 310 9.85 15.67 -4.42
C ASP A 310 9.74 14.46 -3.47
N VAL A 311 9.08 13.41 -3.96
CA VAL A 311 8.88 12.13 -3.26
C VAL A 311 9.50 10.95 -4.02
N THR A 312 10.40 11.22 -4.98
CA THR A 312 10.99 10.21 -5.87
C THR A 312 11.57 9.03 -5.10
N SER A 313 12.27 9.28 -3.98
CA SER A 313 12.89 8.24 -3.14
C SER A 313 11.90 7.32 -2.41
N LYS A 314 10.64 7.72 -2.31
CA LYS A 314 9.55 6.95 -1.71
C LYS A 314 8.76 6.13 -2.74
N CYS A 315 9.05 6.33 -4.03
CA CYS A 315 8.29 5.76 -5.14
C CYS A 315 9.01 4.58 -5.79
N LYS A 316 8.24 3.70 -6.43
CA LYS A 316 8.74 2.72 -7.40
C LYS A 316 8.32 3.16 -8.79
N ILE A 317 9.25 3.23 -9.74
CA ILE A 317 8.96 3.56 -11.14
C ILE A 317 9.02 2.27 -11.96
N TYR A 318 7.99 2.02 -12.77
CA TYR A 318 7.92 0.87 -13.66
C TYR A 318 7.89 1.34 -15.10
N TRP A 319 8.40 0.50 -16.00
CA TRP A 319 8.38 0.76 -17.43
C TRP A 319 8.00 -0.48 -18.24
N TRP A 320 7.44 -0.28 -19.42
CA TRP A 320 7.17 -1.33 -20.42
C TRP A 320 7.16 -0.71 -21.82
N GLY A 321 7.02 -1.52 -22.87
CA GLY A 321 7.11 -1.07 -24.26
C GLY A 321 8.38 -1.55 -24.97
N GLY A 322 8.54 -1.15 -26.23
CA GLY A 322 9.52 -1.73 -27.15
C GLY A 322 9.22 -3.21 -27.46
N ALA A 323 9.86 -4.14 -26.75
CA ALA A 323 9.56 -5.58 -26.79
C ALA A 323 9.00 -6.14 -25.49
N VAL A 324 8.94 -5.34 -24.43
CA VAL A 324 8.53 -5.77 -23.11
C VAL A 324 7.04 -5.49 -22.94
N GLN A 325 6.26 -6.54 -22.71
CA GLN A 325 4.80 -6.43 -22.56
C GLN A 325 4.36 -6.11 -21.13
N GLU A 326 5.10 -6.61 -20.13
CA GLU A 326 4.75 -6.46 -18.72
C GLU A 326 5.58 -5.38 -18.01
N PRO A 327 5.03 -4.64 -17.04
CA PRO A 327 5.76 -3.61 -16.30
C PRO A 327 6.99 -4.16 -15.55
N VAL A 328 8.15 -3.58 -15.82
CA VAL A 328 9.44 -3.89 -15.20
C VAL A 328 9.84 -2.76 -14.26
N LEU A 329 10.33 -3.09 -13.07
CA LEU A 329 10.85 -2.09 -12.13
C LEU A 329 12.09 -1.40 -12.73
N LEU A 330 12.07 -0.07 -12.79
CA LEU A 330 13.21 0.75 -13.17
C LEU A 330 14.21 0.78 -12.00
N LEU A 331 15.41 0.26 -12.24
CA LEU A 331 16.49 0.31 -11.24
C LEU A 331 17.16 1.70 -11.28
N GLY A 332 16.95 2.48 -10.23
CA GLY A 332 17.36 3.89 -10.18
C GLY A 332 16.27 4.81 -10.71
N THR A 333 16.67 5.93 -11.31
CA THR A 333 15.76 6.97 -11.81
C THR A 333 16.04 7.36 -13.25
N SER A 334 16.78 6.55 -14.00
CA SER A 334 17.09 6.82 -15.40
C SER A 334 16.84 5.63 -16.31
N PHE A 335 16.45 5.92 -17.55
CA PHE A 335 16.18 4.94 -18.58
C PHE A 335 17.00 5.22 -19.84
N LYS A 336 17.57 4.17 -20.42
CA LYS A 336 18.25 4.16 -21.73
C LYS A 336 18.01 2.85 -22.45
N THR A 337 18.09 2.88 -23.77
CA THR A 337 17.84 1.70 -24.60
C THR A 337 18.65 1.74 -25.90
N LYS A 338 18.97 0.56 -26.45
CA LYS A 338 19.52 0.39 -27.81
C LYS A 338 18.44 0.13 -28.87
N ARG A 339 17.19 0.03 -28.45
CA ARG A 339 16.08 -0.35 -29.32
C ARG A 339 15.12 0.81 -29.49
N ALA A 340 14.88 1.22 -30.74
CA ALA A 340 13.87 2.20 -31.06
C ALA A 340 12.47 1.67 -30.71
N GLY A 341 11.59 2.58 -30.29
CA GLY A 341 10.22 2.27 -29.88
C GLY A 341 9.71 3.22 -28.80
N GLU A 342 8.46 3.02 -28.41
CA GLU A 342 7.84 3.74 -27.30
C GLU A 342 7.97 2.95 -26.01
N TYR A 343 8.31 3.67 -24.93
CA TYR A 343 8.43 3.13 -23.59
C TYR A 343 7.53 3.92 -22.66
N ASN A 344 6.64 3.22 -22.00
CA ASN A 344 5.66 3.76 -21.08
C ASN A 344 6.20 3.66 -19.66
N PHE A 345 5.89 4.63 -18.81
CA PHE A 345 6.35 4.70 -17.43
C PHE A 345 5.22 5.09 -16.48
N LYS A 346 5.19 4.47 -15.30
CA LYS A 346 4.30 4.83 -14.19
C LYS A 346 5.04 4.75 -12.86
N ALA A 347 4.67 5.60 -11.91
CA ALA A 347 5.16 5.55 -10.54
C ALA A 347 4.08 5.04 -9.59
N THR A 348 4.49 4.36 -8.51
CA THR A 348 3.63 3.96 -7.41
C THR A 348 4.21 4.39 -6.07
N MET A 349 3.37 4.87 -5.16
CA MET A 349 3.72 5.17 -3.75
C MET A 349 2.58 4.68 -2.85
N GLY A 350 2.76 3.51 -2.22
CA GLY A 350 1.64 2.82 -1.55
C GLY A 350 0.57 2.42 -2.56
N GLU A 351 -0.67 2.88 -2.34
CA GLU A 351 -1.81 2.67 -3.26
C GLU A 351 -1.91 3.74 -4.36
N LEU A 352 -1.15 4.83 -4.26
CA LEU A 352 -1.15 5.89 -5.27
C LEU A 352 -0.42 5.46 -6.53
N VAL A 353 -0.99 5.78 -7.70
CA VAL A 353 -0.43 5.52 -9.02
C VAL A 353 -0.40 6.81 -9.82
N SER A 354 0.73 7.14 -10.44
CA SER A 354 0.84 8.32 -11.30
C SER A 354 0.10 8.12 -12.63
N ALA A 355 -0.17 9.22 -13.33
CA ALA A 355 -0.43 9.14 -14.76
C ALA A 355 0.73 8.45 -15.50
N GLU A 356 0.41 7.75 -16.57
CA GLU A 356 1.40 7.16 -17.45
C GLU A 356 2.08 8.23 -18.30
N ILE A 357 3.36 8.05 -18.52
CA ILE A 357 4.12 8.93 -19.38
C ILE A 357 4.95 8.13 -20.39
N VAL A 358 5.10 8.67 -21.59
CA VAL A 358 5.83 8.00 -22.69
C VAL A 358 7.19 8.65 -22.91
N VAL A 359 8.22 7.84 -23.12
CA VAL A 359 9.52 8.24 -23.68
C VAL A 359 9.72 7.48 -24.98
N ARG A 360 9.92 8.20 -26.08
CA ARG A 360 10.16 7.64 -27.41
C ARG A 360 11.67 7.48 -27.62
N ALA A 361 12.12 6.25 -27.87
CA ALA A 361 13.47 6.00 -28.35
C ALA A 361 13.46 6.00 -29.89
N ILE A 362 14.17 6.93 -30.52
CA ILE A 362 14.29 7.02 -31.98
C ILE A 362 15.51 6.24 -32.47
N GLU A 363 15.44 5.67 -33.67
CA GLU A 363 16.57 4.93 -34.25
C GLU A 363 17.81 5.84 -34.32
N SER A 364 18.94 5.36 -33.80
CA SER A 364 20.20 6.08 -33.85
C SER A 364 20.74 6.07 -35.28
N ASP A 365 21.02 7.25 -35.84
CA ASP A 365 21.61 7.36 -37.19
C ASP A 365 23.03 6.74 -37.27
N LEU A 366 23.64 6.40 -36.14
CA LEU A 366 24.95 5.77 -36.03
C LEU A 366 24.86 4.38 -35.38
N PRO A 367 25.61 3.38 -35.88
CA PRO A 367 25.69 2.06 -35.26
C PRO A 367 26.22 2.11 -33.82
N SER A 368 25.69 1.24 -32.96
CA SER A 368 26.07 1.13 -31.55
C SER A 368 27.13 0.05 -31.27
N GLU A 369 27.57 -0.66 -32.31
CA GLU A 369 28.58 -1.71 -32.27
C GLU A 369 29.61 -1.48 -33.38
N ALA A 370 30.85 -1.93 -33.16
CA ALA A 370 31.88 -1.83 -34.18
C ALA A 370 31.57 -2.80 -35.33
N GLY A 371 31.87 -2.41 -36.56
CA GLY A 371 31.51 -3.23 -37.71
C GLY A 371 32.12 -2.75 -39.02
N VAL A 372 31.82 -3.52 -40.06
CA VAL A 372 32.17 -3.23 -41.45
C VAL A 372 30.88 -3.15 -42.26
N LEU A 373 30.74 -2.12 -43.07
CA LEU A 373 29.61 -1.94 -43.99
C LEU A 373 30.16 -1.79 -45.40
N PHE A 374 29.79 -2.71 -46.27
CA PHE A 374 29.96 -2.58 -47.71
C PHE A 374 28.62 -2.22 -48.35
N VAL A 375 28.68 -1.57 -49.52
CA VAL A 375 27.51 -1.40 -50.39
C VAL A 375 26.91 -2.77 -50.71
N HIS A 376 25.59 -2.83 -50.95
CA HIS A 376 24.90 -4.08 -51.26
C HIS A 376 25.60 -4.88 -52.37
N GLY A 377 25.74 -6.19 -52.17
CA GLY A 377 26.41 -7.11 -53.10
C GLY A 377 27.95 -7.07 -53.06
N VAL A 378 28.56 -6.17 -52.26
CA VAL A 378 30.01 -5.97 -52.22
C VAL A 378 30.62 -6.58 -50.96
N THR A 379 31.82 -7.13 -51.13
CA THR A 379 32.68 -7.62 -50.04
C THR A 379 34.09 -7.11 -50.26
N LYS A 380 35.01 -7.41 -49.34
CA LYS A 380 36.43 -7.08 -49.51
C LYS A 380 37.04 -7.71 -50.78
N ASP A 381 36.55 -8.88 -51.19
CA ASP A 381 37.18 -9.69 -52.24
C ASP A 381 36.49 -9.59 -53.62
N LYS A 382 35.23 -9.13 -53.67
CA LYS A 382 34.44 -9.09 -54.91
C LYS A 382 33.27 -8.10 -54.86
N GLY A 383 32.72 -7.81 -56.04
CA GLY A 383 31.54 -6.95 -56.24
C GLY A 383 31.86 -5.46 -56.43
N TRP A 384 33.14 -5.11 -56.38
CA TRP A 384 33.65 -3.77 -56.61
C TRP A 384 34.40 -3.68 -57.95
N TYR A 385 34.48 -2.47 -58.49
CA TYR A 385 35.08 -2.14 -59.77
C TYR A 385 36.18 -1.09 -59.64
N ASP A 386 37.18 -1.19 -60.51
CA ASP A 386 38.36 -0.33 -60.49
C ASP A 386 38.81 0.04 -61.92
N VAL A 387 38.01 0.89 -62.58
CA VAL A 387 38.39 1.47 -63.87
C VAL A 387 39.60 2.37 -63.71
N ASN A 388 40.63 2.10 -64.51
CA ASN A 388 41.94 2.77 -64.41
C ASN A 388 42.23 3.65 -65.63
N LYS A 389 42.50 4.94 -65.42
CA LYS A 389 42.90 5.86 -66.50
C LYS A 389 44.26 5.48 -67.07
N LYS A 390 44.50 5.69 -68.36
CA LYS A 390 45.76 5.33 -69.03
C LYS A 390 46.83 6.40 -68.81
N LYS A 391 48.10 5.96 -68.82
CA LYS A 391 49.28 6.83 -68.64
C LYS A 391 49.17 7.74 -67.42
N ASP A 392 48.65 7.21 -66.31
CA ASP A 392 48.60 7.88 -65.00
C ASP A 392 47.87 9.23 -65.08
N GLY A 393 46.73 9.24 -65.78
CA GLY A 393 45.95 10.45 -65.97
C GLY A 393 46.56 11.46 -66.95
N ARG A 394 47.50 11.05 -67.81
CA ARG A 394 48.12 11.91 -68.86
C ARG A 394 47.68 11.54 -70.28
N GLY A 395 46.75 10.59 -70.42
CA GLY A 395 46.16 10.15 -71.68
C GLY A 395 44.95 11.00 -72.11
N PRO A 396 44.22 10.55 -73.16
CA PRO A 396 42.97 11.19 -73.58
C PRO A 396 41.88 11.14 -72.49
N ASP A 397 42.09 10.37 -71.43
CA ASP A 397 41.23 10.21 -70.26
C ASP A 397 41.72 10.99 -69.03
N GLY A 398 42.76 11.81 -69.16
CA GLY A 398 43.50 12.34 -68.03
C GLY A 398 42.72 13.06 -66.94
N LEU A 399 41.65 13.76 -67.31
CA LEU A 399 40.79 14.55 -66.43
C LEU A 399 39.42 13.90 -66.15
N LEU A 400 39.27 12.61 -66.47
CA LEU A 400 38.01 11.87 -66.43
C LEU A 400 37.88 10.91 -65.23
N CYS A 401 38.50 11.22 -64.08
CA CYS A 401 38.34 10.43 -62.85
C CYS A 401 36.86 10.35 -62.41
N TRP A 402 36.11 11.43 -62.56
CA TRP A 402 34.67 11.48 -62.28
C TRP A 402 33.88 10.48 -63.14
N ALA A 403 34.25 10.33 -64.41
CA ALA A 403 33.61 9.39 -65.33
C ALA A 403 34.02 7.94 -65.06
N ALA A 404 35.26 7.69 -64.63
CA ALA A 404 35.71 6.37 -64.19
C ALA A 404 34.94 5.92 -62.94
N ALA A 405 34.79 6.81 -61.95
CA ALA A 405 33.98 6.56 -60.76
C ALA A 405 32.49 6.37 -61.09
N CYS A 406 31.94 7.14 -62.04
CA CYS A 406 30.60 6.89 -62.57
C CYS A 406 30.47 5.50 -63.19
N ALA A 407 31.43 5.10 -64.03
CA ALA A 407 31.40 3.81 -64.71
C ALA A 407 31.39 2.64 -63.72
N ASN A 408 32.22 2.72 -62.66
CA ASN A 408 32.21 1.77 -61.55
C ASN A 408 30.81 1.67 -60.90
N GLY A 409 30.22 2.82 -60.53
CA GLY A 409 28.91 2.85 -59.89
C GLY A 409 27.75 2.38 -60.78
N LEU A 410 27.80 2.73 -62.08
CA LEU A 410 26.80 2.31 -63.06
C LEU A 410 26.89 0.80 -63.34
N GLN A 411 28.10 0.24 -63.41
CA GLN A 411 28.27 -1.20 -63.56
C GLN A 411 27.73 -1.95 -62.34
N TRP A 412 28.05 -1.49 -61.12
CA TRP A 412 27.47 -2.02 -59.89
C TRP A 412 25.94 -1.96 -59.93
N TRP A 413 25.37 -0.83 -60.37
CA TRP A 413 23.92 -0.66 -60.44
C TRP A 413 23.28 -1.65 -61.42
N GLN A 414 23.87 -1.81 -62.61
CA GLN A 414 23.41 -2.76 -63.64
C GLN A 414 23.42 -4.20 -63.15
N GLU A 415 24.45 -4.60 -62.41
CA GLU A 415 24.53 -5.95 -61.85
C GLU A 415 23.50 -6.20 -60.77
N ASN A 416 23.22 -5.21 -59.91
CA ASN A 416 22.17 -5.34 -58.91
C ASN A 416 20.77 -5.35 -59.54
N TYR A 417 20.57 -4.56 -60.61
CA TYR A 417 19.36 -4.62 -61.42
C TYR A 417 19.16 -6.01 -62.04
N ALA A 418 20.23 -6.59 -62.60
CA ALA A 418 20.21 -7.94 -63.14
C ALA A 418 20.03 -9.03 -62.06
N ALA A 419 20.67 -8.88 -60.91
CA ALA A 419 20.55 -9.80 -59.77
C ALA A 419 19.13 -9.81 -59.19
N ALA A 420 18.38 -8.71 -59.32
CA ALA A 420 16.95 -8.64 -59.01
C ALA A 420 16.05 -9.34 -60.05
N GLY A 421 16.62 -10.02 -61.05
CA GLY A 421 15.89 -10.75 -62.09
C GLY A 421 15.38 -9.87 -63.24
N LEU A 422 15.87 -8.64 -63.36
CA LEU A 422 15.47 -7.70 -64.41
C LEU A 422 16.49 -7.69 -65.56
N SER A 423 16.05 -7.41 -66.78
CA SER A 423 16.92 -7.41 -67.96
C SER A 423 17.22 -5.98 -68.41
N LEU A 424 18.50 -5.69 -68.70
CA LEU A 424 18.88 -4.41 -69.27
C LEU A 424 18.30 -4.25 -70.69
N PRO A 425 17.89 -3.02 -71.09
CA PRO A 425 17.50 -2.75 -72.46
C PRO A 425 18.57 -3.13 -73.48
N ASN A 426 18.14 -3.52 -74.68
CA ASN A 426 19.06 -3.86 -75.77
C ASN A 426 19.98 -2.69 -76.11
N GLY A 427 21.27 -2.96 -76.27
CA GLY A 427 22.27 -1.97 -76.65
C GLY A 427 22.83 -1.15 -75.47
N VAL A 428 22.37 -1.39 -74.23
CA VAL A 428 22.95 -0.76 -73.04
C VAL A 428 24.40 -1.20 -72.86
N PRO A 429 25.37 -0.26 -72.81
CA PRO A 429 26.77 -0.56 -72.56
C PRO A 429 26.95 -1.17 -71.16
N SER A 430 27.48 -2.38 -71.08
CA SER A 430 27.70 -3.10 -69.81
C SER A 430 28.85 -4.08 -69.94
N GLY A 431 29.50 -4.40 -68.81
CA GLY A 431 30.54 -5.40 -68.70
C GLY A 431 31.92 -4.90 -69.15
N VAL A 432 32.78 -5.86 -69.50
CA VAL A 432 34.19 -5.63 -69.82
C VAL A 432 34.34 -4.79 -71.11
N GLY A 433 35.18 -3.76 -71.06
CA GLY A 433 35.52 -2.95 -72.23
C GLY A 433 36.64 -3.55 -73.08
N GLU A 434 36.77 -3.06 -74.32
CA GLU A 434 37.84 -3.47 -75.25
C GLU A 434 39.19 -2.79 -74.94
N LYS A 435 39.13 -1.53 -74.52
CA LYS A 435 40.25 -0.62 -74.29
C LYS A 435 40.42 -0.26 -72.82
N TRP A 436 39.34 -0.24 -72.04
CA TRP A 436 39.35 -0.01 -70.59
C TRP A 436 38.59 -1.13 -69.88
N GLU A 437 38.69 -1.19 -68.56
CA GLU A 437 38.12 -2.28 -67.76
C GLU A 437 36.60 -2.41 -67.94
N LEU A 438 35.90 -1.29 -68.17
CA LEU A 438 34.45 -1.26 -68.35
C LEU A 438 34.03 -0.58 -69.66
N LYS A 439 33.09 -1.22 -70.35
CA LYS A 439 32.45 -0.67 -71.57
C LYS A 439 31.74 0.66 -71.31
N ILE A 440 31.22 0.86 -70.09
CA ILE A 440 30.60 2.13 -69.70
C ILE A 440 31.62 3.27 -69.75
N PHE A 441 32.87 3.04 -69.35
CA PHE A 441 33.90 4.08 -69.39
C PHE A 441 34.29 4.44 -70.83
N GLU A 442 34.29 3.47 -71.74
CA GLU A 442 34.49 3.73 -73.17
C GLU A 442 33.44 4.67 -73.76
N GLU A 443 32.20 4.55 -73.31
CA GLU A 443 31.12 5.44 -73.73
C GLU A 443 31.30 6.86 -73.19
N PHE A 444 31.79 7.00 -71.96
CA PHE A 444 32.22 8.32 -71.46
C PHE A 444 33.35 8.89 -72.32
N MET A 445 34.37 8.08 -72.63
CA MET A 445 35.49 8.47 -73.49
C MET A 445 35.06 8.90 -74.90
N ALA A 446 34.05 8.24 -75.46
CA ALA A 446 33.54 8.53 -76.79
C ALA A 446 32.68 9.80 -76.84
N ASN A 447 31.99 10.12 -75.74
CA ASN A 447 30.94 11.13 -75.72
C ASN A 447 31.27 12.38 -74.90
N TRP A 448 32.31 12.37 -74.08
CA TRP A 448 32.69 13.51 -73.25
C TRP A 448 34.08 14.02 -73.60
N THR A 449 34.27 15.32 -73.45
CA THR A 449 35.60 15.94 -73.60
C THR A 449 36.49 15.62 -72.40
N ASN A 450 37.81 15.54 -72.60
CA ASN A 450 38.78 15.30 -71.53
C ASN A 450 38.90 16.53 -70.60
N ARG A 451 37.94 16.69 -69.69
CA ARG A 451 37.83 17.79 -68.74
C ARG A 451 37.12 17.31 -67.47
N GLY A 452 37.36 17.98 -66.35
CA GLY A 452 36.69 17.66 -65.09
C GLY A 452 35.18 17.95 -65.15
N ALA A 453 34.38 17.13 -64.48
CA ALA A 453 32.95 17.33 -64.21
C ALA A 453 32.58 16.61 -62.91
N HIS A 454 31.30 16.62 -62.52
CA HIS A 454 30.83 15.98 -61.31
C HIS A 454 30.13 14.64 -61.60
N PRO A 455 30.23 13.64 -60.69
CA PRO A 455 29.63 12.32 -60.90
C PRO A 455 28.11 12.33 -61.14
N ASP A 456 27.36 13.23 -60.50
CA ASP A 456 25.91 13.36 -60.71
C ASP A 456 25.54 13.74 -62.16
N MET A 457 26.42 14.48 -62.85
CA MET A 457 26.24 14.80 -64.27
C MET A 457 26.40 13.55 -65.14
N GLY A 458 27.38 12.71 -64.82
CA GLY A 458 27.61 11.44 -65.53
C GLY A 458 26.48 10.44 -65.31
N PHE A 459 26.00 10.31 -64.06
CA PHE A 459 24.86 9.47 -63.75
C PHE A 459 23.60 9.94 -64.49
N ALA A 460 23.26 11.23 -64.45
CA ALA A 460 22.07 11.76 -65.12
C ALA A 460 22.12 11.59 -66.64
N TRP A 461 23.28 11.86 -67.25
CA TRP A 461 23.49 11.64 -68.68
C TRP A 461 23.30 10.17 -69.07
N TYR A 462 23.84 9.24 -68.29
CA TYR A 462 23.72 7.81 -68.59
C TYR A 462 22.27 7.31 -68.41
N PHE A 463 21.57 7.78 -67.37
CA PHE A 463 20.20 7.36 -67.07
C PHE A 463 19.16 7.95 -68.01
N SER A 464 19.07 9.26 -68.10
CA SER A 464 17.97 9.96 -68.78
C SER A 464 18.42 10.73 -70.03
N GLY A 465 19.73 10.90 -70.23
CA GLY A 465 20.30 11.79 -71.25
C GLY A 465 20.33 13.26 -70.81
N GLU A 466 19.97 13.56 -69.57
CA GLU A 466 19.95 14.93 -69.04
C GLU A 466 21.37 15.52 -69.00
N ASN A 467 21.59 16.64 -69.69
CA ASN A 467 22.84 17.38 -69.60
C ASN A 467 22.84 18.33 -68.39
N ARG A 468 23.14 17.80 -67.19
CA ARG A 468 23.31 18.62 -65.98
C ARG A 468 24.54 19.52 -66.02
N ALA A 469 25.47 19.30 -66.95
CA ALA A 469 26.64 20.14 -67.11
C ALA A 469 26.33 21.45 -67.87
N SER A 470 25.13 21.62 -68.45
CA SER A 470 24.80 22.75 -69.34
C SER A 470 25.06 24.13 -68.73
N ASN A 471 24.88 24.27 -67.42
CA ASN A 471 25.06 25.52 -66.69
C ASN A 471 26.45 25.64 -66.02
N CYS A 472 27.33 24.65 -66.21
CA CYS A 472 28.70 24.66 -65.70
C CYS A 472 29.70 24.87 -66.84
N SER A 473 30.06 26.13 -67.10
CA SER A 473 31.00 26.51 -68.17
C SER A 473 32.41 25.92 -67.99
N VAL A 474 32.77 25.55 -66.76
CA VAL A 474 34.07 24.94 -66.42
C VAL A 474 34.06 23.41 -66.45
N CYS A 475 32.88 22.78 -66.55
CA CYS A 475 32.75 21.33 -66.58
C CYS A 475 32.90 20.78 -68.01
N SER A 476 33.24 19.49 -68.11
CA SER A 476 33.09 18.74 -69.37
C SER A 476 31.64 18.76 -69.84
N GLN A 477 31.44 18.70 -71.15
CA GLN A 477 30.11 18.63 -71.77
C GLN A 477 29.99 17.32 -72.56
N PRO A 478 28.81 16.66 -72.51
CA PRO A 478 28.53 15.53 -73.38
C PRO A 478 28.29 16.00 -74.82
N LYS A 479 28.52 15.12 -75.79
CA LYS A 479 28.05 15.31 -77.16
C LYS A 479 26.53 15.45 -77.17
N PRO A 480 25.96 16.36 -77.99
CA PRO A 480 24.52 16.42 -78.19
C PRO A 480 23.94 15.06 -78.60
N ASN A 481 22.73 14.75 -78.13
CA ASN A 481 22.01 13.51 -78.46
C ASN A 481 22.78 12.21 -78.11
N SER A 482 23.61 12.23 -77.07
CA SER A 482 24.29 11.05 -76.51
C SER A 482 23.75 10.69 -75.12
N GLY A 483 24.04 9.49 -74.62
CA GLY A 483 23.58 9.04 -73.31
C GLY A 483 22.20 8.38 -73.37
N ALA A 484 21.40 8.55 -72.31
CA ALA A 484 20.04 8.03 -72.18
C ALA A 484 19.92 6.49 -72.30
N TYR A 485 20.99 5.75 -72.01
CA TYR A 485 21.04 4.30 -72.16
C TYR A 485 20.00 3.58 -71.28
N LEU A 486 19.72 4.11 -70.08
CA LEU A 486 18.70 3.54 -69.17
C LEU A 486 17.36 4.29 -69.22
N LYS A 487 17.11 5.13 -70.25
CA LYS A 487 15.95 6.03 -70.25
C LYS A 487 14.62 5.28 -70.21
N SER A 488 14.54 4.13 -70.88
CA SER A 488 13.34 3.29 -70.86
C SER A 488 13.02 2.73 -69.48
N ILE A 489 14.04 2.48 -68.63
CA ILE A 489 13.85 2.13 -67.22
C ILE A 489 13.50 3.38 -66.43
N TYR A 490 14.27 4.47 -66.61
CA TYR A 490 14.09 5.73 -65.89
C TYR A 490 12.67 6.29 -66.03
N ASP A 491 12.12 6.31 -67.24
CA ASP A 491 10.79 6.86 -67.52
C ASP A 491 9.67 6.12 -66.78
N GLN A 492 9.86 4.84 -66.46
CA GLN A 492 8.89 3.99 -65.74
C GLN A 492 8.90 4.18 -64.22
N LEU A 493 9.91 4.86 -63.68
CA LEU A 493 10.05 5.04 -62.23
C LEU A 493 9.09 6.13 -61.73
N ASP A 494 8.65 6.00 -60.49
CA ASP A 494 7.83 7.03 -59.86
C ASP A 494 8.63 8.32 -59.63
N ASN A 495 7.92 9.42 -59.38
CA ASN A 495 8.54 10.73 -59.19
C ASN A 495 9.44 10.75 -57.93
N THR A 496 9.06 10.03 -56.87
CA THR A 496 9.86 9.96 -55.63
C THR A 496 11.25 9.37 -55.85
N TRP A 497 11.38 8.38 -56.73
CA TRP A 497 12.67 7.82 -57.10
C TRP A 497 13.41 8.71 -58.10
N LYS A 498 12.72 9.25 -59.11
CA LYS A 498 13.31 10.18 -60.09
C LYS A 498 13.93 11.42 -59.43
N ASP A 499 13.34 11.90 -58.35
CA ASP A 499 13.85 13.04 -57.59
C ASP A 499 15.06 12.68 -56.69
N GLY A 500 15.28 11.39 -56.42
CA GLY A 500 16.21 10.93 -55.38
C GLY A 500 17.25 9.89 -55.79
N TYR A 501 17.26 9.39 -57.02
CA TYR A 501 18.15 8.30 -57.45
C TYR A 501 19.63 8.68 -57.45
N THR A 502 19.93 9.96 -57.69
CA THR A 502 21.26 10.55 -57.46
C THR A 502 21.17 11.60 -56.39
N ARG A 503 22.14 11.63 -55.48
CA ARG A 503 22.27 12.68 -54.47
C ARG A 503 23.67 13.27 -54.52
N SER A 504 23.79 14.59 -54.42
CA SER A 504 25.07 15.28 -54.20
C SER A 504 25.04 15.98 -52.85
N VAL A 505 26.09 15.81 -52.05
CA VAL A 505 26.23 16.45 -50.74
C VAL A 505 27.58 17.13 -50.64
N ARG A 506 27.53 18.44 -50.37
CA ARG A 506 28.73 19.27 -50.16
C ARG A 506 29.21 19.14 -48.73
N GLY A 507 30.45 18.68 -48.57
CA GLY A 507 31.07 18.49 -47.26
C GLY A 507 31.22 19.80 -46.51
N TYR A 508 31.65 20.87 -47.18
CA TYR A 508 31.77 22.21 -46.61
C TYR A 508 30.49 22.68 -45.88
N SER A 509 29.32 22.44 -46.47
CA SER A 509 28.01 22.81 -45.92
C SER A 509 27.41 21.79 -44.95
N THR A 510 28.00 20.60 -44.83
CA THR A 510 27.42 19.49 -44.08
C THR A 510 28.22 19.18 -42.83
N TRP A 511 29.45 18.65 -42.99
CA TRP A 511 30.36 18.41 -41.87
C TRP A 511 31.42 19.51 -41.73
N GLY A 512 31.53 20.39 -42.72
CA GLY A 512 32.53 21.44 -42.81
C GLY A 512 32.23 22.72 -42.04
N ASP A 513 32.84 23.81 -42.46
CA ASP A 513 32.73 25.10 -41.78
C ASP A 513 31.38 25.80 -41.94
N ASN A 514 30.50 25.37 -42.84
CA ASN A 514 29.12 25.85 -42.90
C ASN A 514 28.10 24.84 -42.35
N GLY A 515 28.57 23.72 -41.77
CA GLY A 515 27.74 22.70 -41.14
C GLY A 515 27.39 23.00 -39.67
N ASP A 516 26.75 22.04 -39.01
CA ASP A 516 26.43 22.14 -37.58
C ASP A 516 27.70 22.28 -36.73
N LYS A 517 27.82 23.43 -36.06
CA LYS A 517 28.99 23.79 -35.24
C LYS A 517 29.02 23.09 -33.89
N ASN A 518 27.88 22.57 -33.43
CA ASN A 518 27.72 21.95 -32.12
C ASN A 518 28.05 20.46 -32.13
N GLU A 519 28.17 19.84 -33.31
CA GLU A 519 28.48 18.43 -33.45
C GLU A 519 29.88 18.20 -34.04
N ASP A 520 30.54 17.11 -33.64
CA ASP A 520 31.84 16.69 -34.20
C ASP A 520 31.71 16.44 -35.72
N PRO A 521 32.54 17.06 -36.58
CA PRO A 521 32.46 16.86 -38.02
C PRO A 521 32.63 15.39 -38.44
N LEU A 522 33.42 14.60 -37.70
CA LEU A 522 33.55 13.16 -37.99
C LEU A 522 32.26 12.39 -37.71
N LYS A 523 31.47 12.84 -36.72
CA LYS A 523 30.18 12.24 -36.38
C LYS A 523 29.13 12.52 -37.46
N ILE A 524 29.06 13.77 -37.92
CA ILE A 524 28.21 14.16 -39.07
C ILE A 524 28.62 13.37 -40.32
N PHE A 525 29.92 13.35 -40.65
CA PHE A 525 30.43 12.60 -41.80
C PHE A 525 30.08 11.10 -41.73
N SER A 526 30.33 10.47 -40.58
CA SER A 526 30.05 9.03 -40.39
C SER A 526 28.59 8.71 -40.63
N ARG A 527 27.69 9.55 -40.10
CA ARG A 527 26.24 9.41 -40.27
C ARG A 527 25.83 9.45 -41.74
N HIS A 528 26.31 10.45 -42.46
CA HIS A 528 25.99 10.65 -43.86
C HIS A 528 26.51 9.51 -44.74
N ILE A 529 27.76 9.09 -44.54
CA ILE A 529 28.37 8.03 -45.34
C ILE A 529 27.74 6.66 -45.04
N ILE A 530 27.49 6.33 -43.77
CA ILE A 530 26.82 5.08 -43.41
C ILE A 530 25.43 5.01 -44.03
N ARG A 531 24.67 6.10 -43.98
CA ARG A 531 23.37 6.19 -44.65
C ARG A 531 23.50 6.05 -46.17
N ALA A 532 24.44 6.74 -46.78
CA ALA A 532 24.66 6.69 -48.23
C ALA A 532 25.02 5.29 -48.71
N LEU A 533 25.91 4.57 -48.00
CA LEU A 533 26.30 3.19 -48.32
C LEU A 533 25.16 2.18 -48.15
N LYS A 534 24.21 2.43 -47.24
CA LYS A 534 22.97 1.64 -47.13
C LYS A 534 22.01 1.90 -48.29
N GLU A 535 21.98 3.12 -48.82
CA GLU A 535 21.08 3.52 -49.92
C GLU A 535 21.64 3.17 -51.31
N GLY A 536 22.96 3.11 -51.50
CA GLY A 536 23.59 2.76 -52.78
C GLY A 536 25.09 3.02 -52.84
N ILE A 537 25.64 3.03 -54.06
CA ILE A 537 27.07 3.26 -54.28
C ILE A 537 27.44 4.74 -54.10
N VAL A 538 28.61 4.99 -53.53
CA VAL A 538 29.09 6.33 -53.20
C VAL A 538 30.34 6.68 -54.01
N VAL A 539 30.40 7.90 -54.53
CA VAL A 539 31.60 8.52 -55.11
C VAL A 539 32.02 9.69 -54.23
N LEU A 540 33.29 9.78 -53.88
CA LEU A 540 33.83 10.89 -53.10
C LEU A 540 34.60 11.84 -54.03
N ASP A 541 34.36 13.14 -53.88
CA ASP A 541 35.31 14.15 -54.35
C ASP A 541 36.30 14.43 -53.23
N ILE A 542 37.58 14.28 -53.53
CA ILE A 542 38.68 14.57 -52.64
C ILE A 542 39.55 15.70 -53.18
N ASN A 543 40.26 16.40 -52.30
CA ASN A 543 41.28 17.37 -52.68
C ASN A 543 42.68 16.76 -52.53
N PRO A 544 43.27 16.21 -53.60
CA PRO A 544 44.54 15.52 -53.50
C PRO A 544 45.75 16.48 -53.44
N GLY A 545 45.55 17.79 -53.69
CA GLY A 545 46.57 18.83 -53.58
C GLY A 545 47.31 19.21 -54.86
N PHE A 546 47.16 18.44 -55.94
CA PHE A 546 47.67 18.77 -57.29
C PHE A 546 46.56 19.18 -58.28
N SER A 547 45.30 18.97 -57.90
CA SER A 547 44.10 19.43 -58.61
C SER A 547 43.12 20.04 -57.60
N THR A 548 42.11 20.75 -58.08
CA THR A 548 41.05 21.33 -57.22
C THR A 548 40.07 20.29 -56.70
N ALA A 549 39.96 19.13 -57.37
CA ALA A 549 39.16 17.97 -56.99
C ALA A 549 39.65 16.71 -57.74
N HIS A 550 39.41 15.54 -57.16
CA HIS A 550 39.61 14.21 -57.76
C HIS A 550 38.52 13.26 -57.26
N ALA A 551 37.94 12.46 -58.17
CA ALA A 551 36.82 11.59 -57.85
C ALA A 551 37.28 10.14 -57.66
N ILE A 552 36.86 9.51 -56.57
CA ILE A 552 37.18 8.13 -56.19
C ILE A 552 35.91 7.36 -55.82
N THR A 553 35.90 6.05 -56.02
CA THR A 553 34.71 5.23 -55.71
C THR A 553 34.82 4.69 -54.28
N LEU A 554 33.77 4.83 -53.48
CA LEU A 554 33.69 4.33 -52.11
C LEU A 554 32.77 3.11 -52.04
N TRP A 555 33.35 1.97 -51.69
CA TRP A 555 32.68 0.67 -51.65
C TRP A 555 32.24 0.24 -50.25
N GLY A 556 32.86 0.79 -49.20
CA GLY A 556 32.53 0.43 -47.83
C GLY A 556 33.32 1.19 -46.79
N CYS A 557 33.00 0.95 -45.52
CA CYS A 557 33.68 1.54 -44.37
C CYS A 557 33.79 0.57 -43.19
N GLU A 558 34.72 0.86 -42.28
CA GLU A 558 34.75 0.29 -40.92
C GLU A 558 34.45 1.40 -39.91
N TYR A 559 33.65 1.08 -38.90
CA TYR A 559 33.28 2.01 -37.83
C TYR A 559 33.46 1.38 -36.44
N GLY A 560 33.72 2.22 -35.44
CA GLY A 560 33.87 1.81 -34.05
C GLY A 560 32.53 1.60 -33.33
N ALA A 561 32.59 1.18 -32.06
CA ALA A 561 31.41 1.04 -31.19
C ALA A 561 30.77 2.40 -30.78
N ASP A 562 31.37 3.50 -31.21
CA ASP A 562 30.79 4.85 -31.18
C ASP A 562 30.10 5.23 -32.50
N GLY A 563 30.06 4.31 -33.48
CA GLY A 563 29.49 4.50 -34.80
C GLY A 563 30.33 5.40 -35.71
N LEU A 564 31.49 5.87 -35.25
CA LEU A 564 32.34 6.75 -36.03
C LEU A 564 33.22 5.93 -36.99
N ILE A 565 33.28 6.36 -38.25
CA ILE A 565 34.11 5.72 -39.28
C ILE A 565 35.59 5.85 -38.90
N ARG A 566 36.32 4.76 -39.12
CA ARG A 566 37.77 4.63 -38.93
C ARG A 566 38.50 4.35 -40.24
N TYR A 567 37.87 3.62 -41.15
CA TYR A 567 38.47 3.26 -42.43
C TYR A 567 37.46 3.33 -43.57
N LEU A 568 37.92 3.67 -44.77
CA LEU A 568 37.17 3.59 -46.03
C LEU A 568 37.83 2.59 -46.97
N TYR A 569 36.99 1.89 -47.73
CA TYR A 569 37.37 0.98 -48.80
C TYR A 569 37.10 1.64 -50.15
N ILE A 570 38.16 2.00 -50.88
CA ILE A 570 38.04 2.81 -52.11
C ILE A 570 38.76 2.19 -53.30
N THR A 571 38.29 2.52 -54.50
CA THR A 571 39.03 2.34 -55.75
C THR A 571 39.27 3.69 -56.40
N ASP A 572 40.38 3.82 -57.13
CA ASP A 572 40.85 5.10 -57.62
C ASP A 572 41.50 4.95 -58.99
N SER A 573 40.93 5.61 -59.99
CA SER A 573 41.39 5.49 -61.38
C SER A 573 42.83 5.97 -61.66
N ASP A 574 43.51 6.62 -60.71
CA ASP A 574 44.90 7.11 -60.82
C ASP A 574 45.91 6.31 -59.98
N ASP A 575 45.50 5.23 -59.33
CA ASP A 575 46.35 4.50 -58.37
C ASP A 575 47.41 3.57 -59.00
N LEU A 576 47.23 3.13 -60.25
CA LEU A 576 48.13 2.20 -60.92
C LEU A 576 48.87 2.80 -62.11
N ILE A 577 50.21 2.77 -62.01
CA ILE A 577 51.10 3.19 -63.09
C ILE A 577 50.95 2.24 -64.29
N HIS A 578 50.66 2.79 -65.48
CA HIS A 578 50.67 1.99 -66.70
C HIS A 578 52.10 1.66 -67.12
N THR A 579 52.50 0.39 -66.98
CA THR A 579 53.72 -0.12 -67.61
C THR A 579 53.38 -1.27 -68.57
N PRO A 580 54.04 -1.37 -69.75
CA PRO A 580 53.84 -2.49 -70.67
C PRO A 580 54.19 -3.87 -70.07
N LEU A 581 54.92 -3.90 -68.96
CA LEU A 581 55.51 -5.11 -68.36
C LEU A 581 54.67 -5.67 -67.19
N VAL A 582 53.76 -4.90 -66.60
CA VAL A 582 52.94 -5.34 -65.46
C VAL A 582 51.46 -5.10 -65.79
N PRO A 583 50.64 -6.16 -65.91
CA PRO A 583 49.21 -6.00 -66.07
C PRO A 583 48.64 -5.28 -64.85
N ARG A 584 47.78 -4.28 -65.09
CA ARG A 584 47.03 -3.63 -64.01
C ARG A 584 46.14 -4.66 -63.32
N ARG A 585 46.18 -4.67 -62.00
CA ARG A 585 45.31 -5.51 -61.17
C ARG A 585 44.44 -4.58 -60.34
N PRO A 586 43.11 -4.73 -60.39
CA PRO A 586 42.21 -3.94 -59.55
C PRO A 586 42.66 -3.90 -58.09
N VAL A 587 42.65 -2.73 -57.46
CA VAL A 587 43.05 -2.56 -56.05
C VAL A 587 41.95 -1.90 -55.24
N LEU A 588 41.49 -2.60 -54.20
CA LEU A 588 40.63 -2.02 -53.17
C LEU A 588 41.50 -1.50 -52.01
N HIS A 589 41.71 -0.19 -51.97
CA HIS A 589 42.50 0.46 -50.93
C HIS A 589 41.71 0.58 -49.64
N LYS A 590 42.43 0.48 -48.52
CA LYS A 590 41.91 0.77 -47.18
C LYS A 590 42.63 1.99 -46.62
N PHE A 591 41.94 3.10 -46.47
CA PHE A 591 42.50 4.33 -45.90
C PHE A 591 41.87 4.67 -44.56
N GLU A 592 42.69 5.12 -43.60
CA GLU A 592 42.22 5.62 -42.31
C GLU A 592 41.49 6.96 -42.50
N VAL A 593 40.37 7.15 -41.81
CA VAL A 593 39.63 8.41 -41.76
C VAL A 593 40.01 9.20 -40.52
N ALA A 594 40.25 10.49 -40.70
CA ALA A 594 40.55 11.38 -39.61
C ALA A 594 40.04 12.80 -39.83
N LYS A 595 40.04 13.58 -38.75
CA LYS A 595 39.87 15.03 -38.80
C LYS A 595 41.20 15.70 -39.09
N ALA A 596 41.17 16.87 -39.71
CA ALA A 596 42.35 17.71 -39.82
C ALA A 596 42.84 18.13 -38.42
N SER A 597 44.16 18.06 -38.21
CA SER A 597 44.79 18.42 -36.93
C SER A 597 44.95 19.93 -36.72
N ASN A 598 44.67 20.75 -37.74
CA ASN A 598 44.85 22.20 -37.74
C ASN A 598 43.65 22.98 -37.17
N GLY A 599 42.74 22.30 -36.46
CA GLY A 599 41.54 22.90 -35.87
C GLY A 599 40.42 23.24 -36.87
N LYS A 600 40.63 23.05 -38.19
CA LYS A 600 39.58 23.20 -39.19
C LYS A 600 38.61 22.02 -39.15
N ARG A 601 37.33 22.27 -39.45
CA ARG A 601 36.29 21.23 -39.52
C ARG A 601 36.39 20.46 -40.84
N ILE A 602 37.48 19.72 -41.03
CA ILE A 602 37.74 18.96 -42.25
C ILE A 602 37.86 17.49 -41.87
N VAL A 603 37.19 16.62 -42.63
CA VAL A 603 37.34 15.17 -42.56
C VAL A 603 38.04 14.71 -43.83
N GLY A 604 38.96 13.76 -43.68
CA GLY A 604 39.79 13.28 -44.78
C GLY A 604 40.33 11.89 -44.56
N ILE A 605 40.99 11.36 -45.58
CA ILE A 605 41.69 10.08 -45.56
C ILE A 605 43.20 10.29 -45.36
N LYS A 606 43.83 9.42 -44.57
CA LYS A 606 45.26 9.42 -44.26
C LYS A 606 46.00 8.30 -44.99
N GLY A 607 47.32 8.47 -45.09
CA GLY A 607 48.22 7.42 -45.59
C GLY A 607 48.03 7.14 -47.08
N THR A 608 47.53 8.13 -47.83
CA THR A 608 47.35 8.03 -49.29
C THR A 608 48.67 8.24 -50.02
N THR A 609 48.73 7.76 -51.27
CA THR A 609 49.83 8.01 -52.20
C THR A 609 49.96 9.49 -52.61
N TYR A 610 48.89 10.28 -52.45
CA TYR A 610 48.87 11.70 -52.80
C TYR A 610 49.54 12.60 -51.77
N LYS A 611 49.15 12.43 -50.49
CA LYS A 611 49.67 13.19 -49.35
C LYS A 611 49.29 12.52 -48.03
N PRO A 612 49.93 12.91 -46.90
CA PRO A 612 49.62 12.35 -45.58
C PRO A 612 48.15 12.51 -45.16
N PHE A 613 47.47 13.55 -45.64
CA PHE A 613 46.05 13.82 -45.36
C PHE A 613 45.33 14.45 -46.56
N VAL A 614 44.30 13.77 -47.05
CA VAL A 614 43.46 14.20 -48.19
C VAL A 614 42.05 14.50 -47.71
N GLU A 615 41.63 15.76 -47.88
CA GLU A 615 40.28 16.21 -47.55
C GLU A 615 39.25 15.54 -48.45
N ILE A 616 38.14 15.10 -47.85
CA ILE A 616 36.92 14.72 -48.57
C ILE A 616 36.03 15.96 -48.66
N GLN A 617 35.85 16.45 -49.88
CA GLN A 617 35.14 17.69 -50.17
C GLN A 617 33.64 17.44 -50.33
N ASN A 618 33.25 16.42 -51.09
CA ASN A 618 31.86 16.10 -51.39
C ASN A 618 31.66 14.58 -51.45
N TYR A 619 30.40 14.14 -51.38
CA TYR A 619 30.05 12.81 -51.86
C TYR A 619 28.83 12.86 -52.76
N TYR A 620 28.74 11.85 -53.62
CA TYR A 620 27.66 11.58 -54.52
C TYR A 620 27.16 10.18 -54.28
N THR A 621 25.86 9.96 -54.31
CA THR A 621 25.26 8.63 -54.17
C THR A 621 24.47 8.33 -55.42
N LEU A 622 24.67 7.13 -55.98
CA LEU A 622 23.74 6.51 -56.91
C LEU A 622 22.98 5.43 -56.13
N ARG A 623 21.70 5.67 -55.88
CA ARG A 623 20.86 4.75 -55.11
C ARG A 623 20.69 3.43 -55.84
N ALA A 624 20.61 2.35 -55.06
CA ALA A 624 20.21 1.05 -55.58
C ALA A 624 18.85 1.16 -56.30
N PHE A 625 18.63 0.29 -57.29
CA PHE A 625 17.29 0.14 -57.85
C PHE A 625 16.33 -0.25 -56.72
N PRO A 626 15.15 0.36 -56.62
CA PRO A 626 14.18 -0.02 -55.61
C PRO A 626 13.66 -1.38 -56.04
N ILE A 627 14.09 -2.45 -55.36
CA ILE A 627 13.50 -3.76 -55.52
C ILE A 627 12.12 -3.69 -54.83
N THR A 628 11.15 -3.02 -55.46
CA THR A 628 9.76 -3.06 -55.01
C THR A 628 9.04 -4.15 -55.79
N LYS A 629 8.98 -5.32 -55.15
CA LYS A 629 7.69 -5.92 -54.82
C LYS A 629 7.67 -6.26 -53.35
#